data_AF-A0A7C2BDV7-F1
#
_entry.id   AF-A0A7C2BDV7-F1
#
_cell.length_a   1.000
_cell.length_b   1.000
_cell.length_c   1.000
_cell.angle_alpha   90.00
_cell.angle_beta   90.00
_cell.angle_gamma   90.00
#
_symmetry.space_group_name_H-M   'P 1'
#
loop_
_entity.id
_entity.type
_entity.pdbx_description
1 polymer ?
#
loop_
_entity_poly.entity_id
_entity_poly.type
_entity_poly.pdbx_seq_one_letter_code
_entity_poly.pdbx_strand_id
1 'polypeptide(L)'
;MARIVITIEGDSQEIGAIQEVLQRLAGLAAGELEVSEMPRVPGEREAWTFEEFRQFWSRLQDGARQILAEIAKRPEGYPMVELERALGVPARVIGGRLSSVGHAMRRFPHKEEPVEFRTGGDEAPGRRIYFMKPEIARMIRRLASEGAAEEAADS
;
A
#
# COMPACT_ATOMS: atom_id res chain seq x y z
N MET A 1 -1.15 13.05 -36.43
CA MET A 1 -1.87 13.67 -35.30
C MET A 1 -1.07 13.46 -34.04
N ALA A 2 -0.77 14.52 -33.29
CA ALA A 2 -0.04 14.43 -32.03
C ALA A 2 -1.02 14.41 -30.86
N ARG A 3 -0.88 13.45 -29.94
CA ARG A 3 -1.66 13.35 -28.71
C ARG A 3 -0.75 13.69 -27.54
N ILE A 4 -1.20 14.60 -26.68
CA ILE A 4 -0.52 14.94 -25.43
C ILE A 4 -1.38 14.39 -24.29
N VAL A 5 -0.74 13.68 -23.35
CA VAL A 5 -1.36 13.18 -22.12
C VAL A 5 -0.64 13.84 -20.96
N ILE A 6 -1.40 14.44 -20.03
CA ILE A 6 -0.88 15.12 -18.85
C ILE A 6 -1.48 14.43 -17.63
N THR A 7 -0.63 13.97 -16.71
CA THR A 7 -1.02 13.39 -15.41
C THR A 7 -0.79 14.41 -14.31
N ILE A 8 -1.77 14.61 -13.43
CA ILE A 8 -1.71 15.56 -12.33
C ILE A 8 -1.95 14.78 -11.03
N GLU A 9 -1.04 14.95 -10.07
CA GLU A 9 -1.12 14.36 -8.73
C GLU A 9 -1.07 15.50 -7.71
N GLY A 10 -2.09 15.62 -6.86
CA GLY A 10 -2.25 16.69 -5.87
C GLY A 10 -3.53 16.49 -5.06
N ASP A 11 -3.82 17.37 -4.11
CA ASP A 11 -5.08 17.30 -3.37
C ASP A 11 -6.28 17.79 -4.23
N SER A 12 -7.50 17.53 -3.78
CA SER A 12 -8.72 17.85 -4.56
C SER A 12 -8.87 19.35 -4.88
N GLN A 13 -8.31 20.25 -4.06
CA GLN A 13 -8.37 21.69 -4.30
C GLN A 13 -7.34 22.10 -5.36
N GLU A 14 -6.12 21.55 -5.28
CA GLU A 14 -5.06 21.75 -6.27
C GLU A 14 -5.46 21.19 -7.64
N ILE A 15 -6.03 19.98 -7.69
CA ILE A 15 -6.53 19.36 -8.92
C ILE A 15 -7.61 20.24 -9.55
N GLY A 16 -8.55 20.74 -8.74
CA GLY A 16 -9.61 21.64 -9.22
C GLY A 16 -9.06 22.93 -9.83
N ALA A 17 -8.08 23.56 -9.18
CA ALA A 17 -7.44 24.77 -9.70
C ALA A 17 -6.69 24.52 -11.01
N ILE A 18 -5.95 23.40 -11.11
CA ILE A 18 -5.21 23.04 -12.33
C ILE A 18 -6.17 22.70 -13.47
N GLN A 19 -7.29 22.02 -13.17
CA GLN A 19 -8.33 21.72 -14.14
C GLN A 19 -8.94 23.01 -14.71
N GLU A 20 -9.23 24.00 -13.87
CA GLU A 20 -9.78 25.29 -14.32
C GLU A 20 -8.79 26.04 -15.23
N VAL A 21 -7.49 26.01 -14.91
CA VAL A 21 -6.43 26.59 -15.75
C VAL A 21 -6.33 25.88 -17.10
N LEU A 22 -6.34 24.55 -17.11
CA LEU A 22 -6.29 23.75 -18.35
C LEU A 22 -7.53 23.97 -19.22
N GLN A 23 -8.72 24.09 -18.63
CA GLN A 23 -9.95 24.41 -19.34
C GLN A 23 -9.90 25.81 -19.97
N ARG A 24 -9.35 26.80 -19.26
CA ARG A 24 -9.15 28.16 -19.81
C ARG A 24 -8.14 28.18 -20.96
N LEU A 25 -7.06 27.41 -20.85
CA LEU A 25 -6.04 27.27 -21.91
C LEU A 25 -6.61 26.53 -23.13
N ALA A 26 -7.41 25.49 -22.92
CA ALA A 26 -8.07 24.73 -23.98
C ALA A 26 -9.23 25.53 -24.63
N GLY A 27 -9.92 26.38 -23.87
CA GLY A 27 -11.00 27.24 -24.37
C GLY A 27 -10.56 28.29 -25.40
N LEU A 28 -9.25 28.54 -25.57
CA LEU A 28 -8.69 29.37 -26.65
C LEU A 28 -8.43 28.59 -27.95
N ALA A 29 -8.44 27.26 -27.91
CA ALA A 29 -8.26 26.38 -29.06
C ALA A 29 -9.44 25.42 -29.14
N ALA A 30 -10.47 25.82 -29.91
CA ALA A 30 -11.69 25.06 -30.15
C ALA A 30 -11.45 23.55 -30.29
N GLY A 31 -11.73 22.81 -29.22
CA GLY A 31 -11.64 21.36 -29.15
C GLY A 31 -12.48 20.90 -27.97
N GLU A 32 -13.54 20.14 -28.25
CA GLU A 32 -14.43 19.56 -27.25
C GLU A 32 -13.63 18.71 -26.26
N LEU A 33 -13.60 19.14 -25.01
CA LEU A 33 -13.12 18.36 -23.88
C LEU A 33 -14.18 17.31 -23.56
N GLU A 34 -14.07 16.11 -24.14
CA GLU A 34 -14.76 14.94 -23.62
C GLU A 34 -14.14 14.56 -22.27
N VAL A 35 -14.75 15.06 -21.19
CA VAL A 35 -14.53 14.52 -19.85
C VAL A 35 -15.27 13.19 -19.79
N SER A 36 -14.60 12.12 -20.18
CA SER A 36 -15.08 10.78 -19.92
C SER A 36 -14.79 10.47 -18.45
N GLU A 37 -15.78 10.70 -17.58
CA GLU A 37 -15.83 10.02 -16.29
C GLU A 37 -15.90 8.52 -16.60
N MET A 38 -14.74 7.86 -16.58
CA MET A 38 -14.72 6.42 -16.77
C MET A 38 -15.57 5.79 -15.66
N PRO A 39 -16.60 4.99 -16.00
CA PRO A 39 -17.34 4.26 -14.99
C PRO A 39 -16.34 3.39 -14.22
N ARG A 40 -16.22 3.65 -12.91
CA ARG A 40 -15.28 2.94 -12.02
C ARG A 40 -15.47 1.44 -12.21
N VAL A 41 -14.41 0.75 -12.64
CA VAL A 41 -14.43 -0.70 -12.78
C VAL A 41 -14.56 -1.28 -11.37
N PRO A 42 -15.58 -2.10 -11.08
CA PRO A 42 -15.68 -2.79 -9.80
C PRO A 42 -14.44 -3.69 -9.63
N GLY A 43 -13.56 -3.35 -8.68
CA GLY A 43 -12.37 -4.13 -8.36
C GLY A 43 -11.04 -3.36 -8.37
N GLU A 44 -11.01 -2.10 -8.79
CA GLU A 44 -9.78 -1.30 -8.70
C GLU A 44 -9.58 -0.82 -7.25
N ARG A 45 -8.58 -1.39 -6.57
CA ARG A 45 -8.21 -0.98 -5.21
C ARG A 45 -7.42 0.33 -5.29
N GLU A 46 -7.76 1.27 -4.41
CA GLU A 46 -7.09 2.56 -4.29
C GLU A 46 -5.73 2.42 -3.60
N ALA A 47 -4.76 3.16 -4.12
CA ALA A 47 -3.46 3.32 -3.47
C ALA A 47 -3.62 4.00 -2.10
N TRP A 48 -2.66 3.73 -1.23
CA TRP A 48 -2.57 4.33 0.09
C TRP A 48 -1.92 5.72 0.01
N THR A 49 -2.53 6.68 0.69
CA THR A 49 -1.77 7.86 1.16
C THR A 49 -1.00 7.50 2.43
N PHE A 50 0.06 8.25 2.73
CA PHE A 50 0.85 8.02 3.95
C PHE A 50 0.02 8.21 5.23
N GLU A 51 -0.88 9.19 5.25
CA GLU A 51 -1.71 9.50 6.42
C GLU A 51 -2.73 8.37 6.70
N GLU A 52 -3.39 7.87 5.65
CA GLU A 52 -4.27 6.70 5.77
C GLU A 52 -3.50 5.46 6.21
N PHE A 53 -2.30 5.24 5.66
CA PHE A 53 -1.46 4.10 6.03
C PHE A 53 -0.97 4.20 7.47
N ARG A 54 -0.63 5.41 7.95
CA ARG A 54 -0.28 5.66 9.36
C ARG A 54 -1.46 5.33 10.29
N GLN A 55 -2.67 5.73 9.90
CA GLN A 55 -3.88 5.38 10.63
C GLN A 55 -4.15 3.87 10.63
N PHE A 56 -3.92 3.19 9.51
CA PHE A 56 -3.99 1.74 9.44
C PHE A 56 -2.94 1.10 10.37
N TRP A 57 -1.70 1.56 10.32
CA TRP A 57 -0.57 1.06 11.09
C TRP A 57 -0.77 1.18 12.61
N SER A 58 -1.33 2.29 13.09
CA SER A 58 -1.58 2.49 14.53
C SER A 58 -2.64 1.54 15.11
N ARG A 59 -3.43 0.88 14.27
CA ARG A 59 -4.43 -0.11 14.67
C ARG A 59 -3.89 -1.54 14.71
N LEU A 60 -2.67 -1.75 14.22
CA LEU A 60 -2.05 -3.08 14.19
C LEU A 60 -1.45 -3.43 15.54
N GLN A 61 -1.57 -4.70 15.91
CA GLN A 61 -0.83 -5.25 17.05
C GLN A 61 0.68 -5.29 16.75
N ASP A 62 1.50 -5.19 17.78
CA ASP A 62 2.98 -5.16 17.66
C ASP A 62 3.52 -6.34 16.86
N GLY A 63 3.00 -7.54 17.10
CA GLY A 63 3.40 -8.73 16.37
C GLY A 63 3.12 -8.63 14.87
N ALA A 64 2.05 -7.96 14.45
CA ALA A 64 1.75 -7.74 13.04
C ALA A 64 2.61 -6.63 12.44
N ARG A 65 2.84 -5.54 13.19
CA ARG A 65 3.77 -4.47 12.81
C ARG A 65 5.18 -5.02 12.57
N GLN A 66 5.67 -5.86 13.48
CA GLN A 66 6.98 -6.51 13.37
C GLN A 66 7.08 -7.40 12.12
N ILE A 67 6.04 -8.20 11.82
CA ILE A 67 6.01 -9.05 10.62
C ILE A 67 6.03 -8.19 9.35
N LEU A 68 5.17 -7.17 9.26
CA LEU A 68 5.12 -6.30 8.08
C LEU A 68 6.43 -5.54 7.88
N ALA A 69 7.05 -5.06 8.96
CA ALA A 69 8.36 -4.42 8.92
C ALA A 69 9.47 -5.36 8.43
N GLU A 70 9.43 -6.63 8.85
CA GLU A 70 10.38 -7.64 8.37
C GLU A 70 10.19 -7.92 6.87
N ILE A 71 8.94 -8.11 6.42
CA ILE A 71 8.64 -8.34 4.99
C ILE A 71 9.05 -7.11 4.15
N ALA A 72 8.86 -5.90 4.67
CA ALA A 72 9.23 -4.65 3.98
C ALA A 72 10.73 -4.51 3.68
N LYS A 73 11.60 -5.30 4.32
CA LYS A 73 13.04 -5.38 3.99
C LYS A 73 13.29 -6.04 2.63
N ARG A 74 12.39 -6.94 2.21
CA ARG A 74 12.44 -7.66 0.93
C ARG A 74 11.04 -7.74 0.30
N PRO A 75 10.51 -6.60 -0.19
CA PRO A 75 9.12 -6.49 -0.64
C PRO A 75 8.77 -7.35 -1.85
N GLU A 76 9.74 -7.71 -2.68
CA GLU A 76 9.57 -8.54 -3.88
C GLU A 76 9.24 -10.01 -3.57
N GLY A 77 9.48 -10.46 -2.34
CA GLY A 77 9.18 -11.82 -1.93
C GLY A 77 9.96 -12.27 -0.71
N TYR A 78 9.24 -12.67 0.33
CA TYR A 78 9.77 -13.17 1.58
C TYR A 78 9.18 -14.56 1.87
N PRO A 79 9.95 -15.65 1.69
CA PRO A 79 9.47 -16.99 1.97
C PRO A 79 9.15 -17.20 3.45
N MET A 80 8.07 -17.93 3.75
CA MET A 80 7.64 -18.21 5.13
C MET A 80 8.77 -18.78 6.01
N VAL A 81 9.55 -19.73 5.48
CA VAL A 81 10.66 -20.38 6.23
C VAL A 81 11.73 -19.37 6.66
N GLU A 82 12.01 -18.39 5.80
CA GLU A 82 12.95 -17.33 6.14
C GLU A 82 12.33 -16.37 7.15
N LEU A 83 11.03 -16.10 7.05
CA LEU A 83 10.31 -15.22 7.97
C LEU A 83 10.25 -15.83 9.39
N GLU A 84 10.03 -17.14 9.49
CA GLU A 84 10.13 -17.90 10.75
C GLU A 84 11.52 -17.76 11.37
N ARG A 85 12.57 -17.92 10.55
CA ARG A 85 13.96 -17.78 11.01
C ARG A 85 14.27 -16.37 11.48
N ALA A 86 13.85 -15.35 10.73
CA ALA A 86 14.14 -13.95 11.04
C ALA A 86 13.41 -13.48 12.31
N LEU A 87 12.17 -13.92 12.52
CA LEU A 87 11.35 -13.51 13.66
C LEU A 87 11.46 -14.45 14.86
N GLY A 88 12.08 -15.62 14.70
CA GLY A 88 12.21 -16.62 15.76
C GLY A 88 10.87 -17.22 16.22
N VAL A 89 9.83 -17.16 15.38
CA VAL A 89 8.48 -17.65 15.71
C VAL A 89 7.93 -18.59 14.64
N PRO A 90 7.12 -19.61 15.03
CA PRO A 90 6.54 -20.56 14.06
C PRO A 90 5.54 -19.92 13.08
N ALA A 91 5.40 -20.51 11.89
CA ALA A 91 4.50 -20.08 10.82
C ALA A 91 3.04 -19.93 11.28
N ARG A 92 2.58 -20.80 12.18
CA ARG A 92 1.24 -20.72 12.79
C ARG A 92 1.04 -19.41 13.55
N VAL A 93 2.05 -18.98 14.30
CA VAL A 93 2.03 -17.71 15.05
C VAL A 93 2.06 -16.53 14.09
N ILE A 94 2.89 -16.60 13.04
CA ILE A 94 2.94 -15.57 11.98
C ILE A 94 1.55 -15.42 11.32
N GLY A 95 0.93 -16.53 10.90
CA GLY A 95 -0.41 -16.50 10.30
C GLY A 95 -1.48 -15.95 11.25
N GLY A 96 -1.41 -16.29 12.54
CA GLY A 96 -2.29 -15.73 13.57
C GLY A 96 -2.12 -14.21 13.71
N ARG A 97 -0.88 -13.72 13.77
CA ARG A 97 -0.59 -12.27 13.85
C ARG A 97 -1.03 -11.52 12.60
N LEU A 98 -0.83 -12.09 11.41
CA LEU A 98 -1.32 -11.52 10.14
C LEU A 98 -2.84 -11.48 10.04
N SER A 99 -3.58 -12.29 10.81
CA SER A 99 -5.05 -12.19 10.84
C SER A 99 -5.53 -10.84 11.37
N SER A 100 -4.74 -10.17 12.22
CA SER A 100 -5.03 -8.80 12.68
C SER A 100 -4.96 -7.76 11.55
N VAL A 101 -4.10 -7.97 10.56
CA VAL A 101 -4.00 -7.12 9.36
C VAL A 101 -5.31 -7.20 8.58
N GLY A 102 -5.78 -8.43 8.29
CA GLY A 102 -7.06 -8.63 7.60
C GLY A 102 -8.26 -8.06 8.37
N HIS A 103 -8.23 -8.08 9.71
CA HIS A 103 -9.26 -7.43 10.53
C HIS A 103 -9.21 -5.89 10.43
N ALA A 104 -8.02 -5.29 10.49
CA ALA A 104 -7.83 -3.86 10.32
C ALA A 104 -8.23 -3.38 8.92
N MET A 105 -7.96 -4.17 7.88
CA MET A 105 -8.34 -3.88 6.49
C MET A 105 -9.84 -3.76 6.27
N ARG A 106 -10.70 -4.35 7.13
CA ARG A 106 -12.16 -4.18 7.03
C ARG A 106 -12.62 -2.73 7.16
N ARG A 107 -11.79 -1.86 7.74
CA ARG A 107 -12.04 -0.41 7.85
C ARG A 107 -11.59 0.38 6.62
N PHE A 108 -10.86 -0.28 5.70
CA PHE A 108 -10.30 0.29 4.48
C PHE A 108 -10.66 -0.60 3.28
N PRO A 109 -11.97 -0.86 3.02
CA PRO A 109 -12.40 -1.90 2.07
C PRO A 109 -11.99 -1.64 0.62
N HIS A 110 -11.67 -0.39 0.28
CA HIS A 110 -11.25 0.03 -1.06
C HIS A 110 -9.74 0.12 -1.21
N LYS A 111 -8.97 -0.02 -0.13
CA LYS A 111 -7.51 0.13 -0.19
C LYS A 111 -6.82 -1.17 -0.60
N GLU A 112 -5.64 -1.02 -1.17
CA GLU A 112 -4.76 -2.12 -1.49
C GLU A 112 -4.36 -2.92 -0.26
N GLU A 113 -4.17 -4.23 -0.41
CA GLU A 113 -3.69 -5.06 0.69
C GLU A 113 -2.24 -4.71 1.01
N PRO A 114 -1.87 -4.51 2.29
CA PRO A 114 -0.52 -4.14 2.68
C PRO A 114 0.50 -5.28 2.50
N VAL A 115 0.00 -6.51 2.40
CA VAL A 115 0.78 -7.70 2.13
C VAL A 115 -0.08 -8.72 1.39
N GLU A 116 0.49 -9.32 0.37
CA GLU A 116 -0.10 -10.41 -0.39
C GLU A 116 0.78 -11.65 -0.24
N PHE A 117 0.24 -12.80 -0.62
CA PHE A 117 1.02 -14.03 -0.67
C PHE A 117 0.67 -14.85 -1.89
N ARG A 118 1.69 -15.53 -2.42
CA ARG A 118 1.52 -16.58 -3.42
C ARG A 118 1.94 -17.92 -2.81
N THR A 119 1.24 -18.97 -3.21
CA THR A 119 1.63 -20.34 -2.87
C THR A 119 2.42 -20.90 -4.04
N GLY A 120 3.58 -21.52 -3.79
CA GLY A 120 4.32 -22.24 -4.82
C GLY A 120 3.44 -23.30 -5.49
N GLY A 121 3.62 -23.47 -6.80
CA GLY A 121 2.95 -24.52 -7.59
C GLY A 121 3.43 -25.93 -7.22
N ASP A 122 3.03 -26.91 -8.03
CA ASP A 122 3.11 -28.36 -7.75
C ASP A 122 4.48 -28.89 -7.29
N GLU A 123 5.59 -28.21 -7.58
CA GLU A 123 6.94 -28.61 -7.17
C GLU A 123 7.27 -28.31 -5.70
N ALA A 124 6.52 -27.43 -5.03
CA ALA A 124 6.69 -27.12 -3.60
C ALA A 124 5.37 -26.70 -2.94
N PRO A 125 4.38 -27.61 -2.83
CA PRO A 125 3.10 -27.32 -2.18
C PRO A 125 3.35 -26.85 -0.74
N GLY A 126 2.85 -25.65 -0.43
CA GLY A 126 2.96 -25.06 0.91
C GLY A 126 4.05 -23.99 1.09
N ARG A 127 4.90 -23.73 0.09
CA ARG A 127 5.83 -22.58 0.14
C ARG A 127 5.06 -21.28 -0.11
N ARG A 128 4.61 -20.64 0.97
CA ARG A 128 4.06 -19.28 0.93
C ARG A 128 5.20 -18.27 0.82
N ILE A 129 5.10 -17.39 -0.17
CA ILE A 129 6.00 -16.25 -0.36
C ILE A 129 5.15 -15.00 -0.18
N TYR A 130 5.45 -14.21 0.84
CA TYR A 130 4.79 -12.93 1.10
C TYR A 130 5.47 -11.83 0.31
N PHE A 131 4.70 -10.93 -0.28
CA PHE A 131 5.23 -9.79 -1.01
C PHE A 131 4.33 -8.58 -0.78
N MET A 132 4.83 -7.40 -1.08
CA MET A 132 4.08 -6.15 -0.99
C MET A 132 4.59 -5.16 -2.03
N LYS A 133 3.78 -4.16 -2.36
CA LYS A 133 4.20 -3.10 -3.27
C LYS A 133 5.36 -2.29 -2.67
N PRO A 134 6.34 -1.84 -3.48
CA PRO A 134 7.45 -1.02 -3.01
C PRO A 134 7.04 0.23 -2.24
N GLU A 135 5.94 0.87 -2.65
CA GLU A 135 5.35 2.06 -2.01
C GLU A 135 4.95 1.76 -0.56
N ILE A 136 4.25 0.64 -0.35
CA ILE A 136 3.82 0.16 0.96
C ILE A 136 5.04 -0.16 1.83
N ALA A 137 6.04 -0.82 1.27
CA ALA A 137 7.27 -1.13 1.98
C ALA A 137 8.01 0.13 2.45
N ARG A 138 8.02 1.20 1.63
CA ARG A 138 8.58 2.51 2.02
C ARG A 138 7.83 3.13 3.18
N MET A 139 6.49 3.11 3.15
CA MET A 139 5.66 3.65 4.24
C MET A 139 5.87 2.88 5.55
N ILE A 140 5.90 1.54 5.49
CA ILE A 140 6.18 0.69 6.66
C ILE A 140 7.55 0.98 7.25
N ARG A 141 8.60 1.07 6.42
CA ARG A 141 9.96 1.36 6.90
C ARG A 141 10.04 2.70 7.60
N ARG A 142 9.39 3.74 7.06
CA ARG A 142 9.29 5.05 7.69
C ARG A 142 8.61 4.98 9.06
N LEU A 143 7.44 4.34 9.13
CA LEU A 143 6.69 4.22 10.38
C LEU A 143 7.42 3.38 11.44
N ALA A 144 8.12 2.32 11.02
CA ALA A 144 8.94 1.51 11.91
C ALA A 144 10.13 2.30 12.49
N SER A 145 10.75 3.19 11.69
CA SER A 145 11.82 4.06 12.19
C SER A 145 11.32 5.17 13.12
N GLU A 146 10.13 5.73 12.86
CA GLU A 146 9.51 6.75 13.72
C GLU A 146 9.18 6.17 15.11
N GLY A 147 8.58 4.98 15.17
CA GLY A 147 8.29 4.31 16.45
C GLY A 147 9.55 3.97 17.27
N ALA A 148 10.62 3.53 16.61
CA ALA A 148 11.88 3.24 17.29
C ALA A 148 12.55 4.51 17.88
N ALA A 149 12.36 5.66 17.23
CA ALA A 149 12.88 6.94 17.73
C ALA A 149 12.08 7.46 18.93
N GLU A 150 10.75 7.25 18.95
CA GLU A 150 9.89 7.59 20.08
C GLU A 150 10.20 6.72 21.32
N GLU A 151 10.36 5.40 21.15
CA GLU A 151 10.72 4.48 22.25
C GLU A 151 12.10 4.80 22.87
N ALA A 152 13.06 5.24 22.05
CA ALA A 152 14.39 5.62 22.52
C ALA A 152 14.42 6.99 23.23
N ALA A 153 13.42 7.84 23.03
CA ALA A 153 13.30 9.14 23.70
C ALA A 153 12.62 9.04 25.07
N ASP A 154 11.79 8.00 25.28
CA ASP A 154 11.07 7.74 26.54
C ASP A 154 11.81 6.78 27.49
N SER A 155 13.01 6.29 27.12
CA SER A 155 13.87 5.39 27.91
C SER A 155 15.06 6.11 28.55
#